data_AF-A0A7C2AAJ5-F1
#
_entry.id   AF-A0A7C2AAJ5-F1
#
_cell.length_a   1.000
_cell.length_b   1.000
_cell.length_c   1.000
_cell.angle_alpha   90.00
_cell.angle_beta   90.00
_cell.angle_gamma   90.00
#
_symmetry.space_group_name_H-M   'P 1'
#
loop_
_entity.id
_entity.type
_entity.pdbx_description
1 polymer ?
#
loop_
_entity_poly.entity_id
_entity_poly.type
_entity_poly.pdbx_seq_one_letter_code
_entity_poly.pdbx_strand_id
1 'polypeptide(L)' 'MSEGWKGIKGVPLRALLDWYMCSDPWPGGDQDAITAWLDKVCKMRGYKDLIEAYHFYQRRKLEKRK' A
#
# COMPACT_ATOMS: atom_id res chain seq x y z
N MET A 1 20.55 4.57 -14.95
CA MET A 1 19.71 4.96 -13.79
C MET A 1 18.65 5.91 -14.33
N SER A 2 17.48 5.39 -14.69
CA SER A 2 16.46 6.21 -15.36
C SER A 2 15.67 7.00 -14.32
N GLU A 3 15.73 8.32 -14.45
CA GLU A 3 14.79 9.27 -13.85
C GLU A 3 13.36 8.91 -14.28
N GLY A 4 12.47 8.68 -13.32
CA GLY A 4 11.07 8.41 -13.60
C GLY A 4 10.23 8.43 -12.33
N TRP A 5 9.36 9.43 -12.23
CA TRP A 5 8.33 9.67 -11.20
C TRP A 5 8.73 10.31 -9.84
N LYS A 6 8.59 11.65 -9.79
CA LYS A 6 8.30 12.44 -8.57
C LYS A 6 6.79 12.54 -8.28
N GLY A 7 5.98 11.55 -8.68
CA GLY A 7 4.51 11.64 -8.67
C GLY A 7 3.86 10.62 -7.73
N ILE A 8 3.68 11.02 -6.46
CA ILE A 8 2.63 10.71 -5.45
C ILE A 8 3.30 11.05 -4.10
N LYS A 9 3.58 12.35 -3.88
CA LYS A 9 4.01 12.86 -2.58
C LYS A 9 2.84 13.06 -1.61
N GLY A 10 1.60 12.89 -2.08
CA GLY A 10 0.39 13.29 -1.33
C GLY A 10 -0.32 12.17 -0.57
N VAL A 11 -0.22 10.91 -0.98
CA VAL A 11 -0.93 9.82 -0.30
C VAL A 11 0.04 8.90 0.41
N PRO A 12 0.02 8.83 1.75
CA PRO A 12 0.83 7.88 2.48
C PRO A 12 0.33 6.47 2.16
N LEU A 13 1.09 5.72 1.36
CA LEU A 13 0.78 4.33 1.00
C LEU A 13 0.44 3.48 2.24
N ARG A 14 1.08 3.77 3.38
CA ARG A 14 0.74 3.19 4.67
C ARG A 14 -0.75 3.32 5.02
N ALA A 15 -1.33 4.53 4.90
CA ALA A 15 -2.72 4.78 5.27
C ALA A 15 -3.70 4.09 4.31
N LEU A 16 -3.37 4.02 3.02
CA LEU A 16 -4.15 3.27 2.04
C LEU A 16 -4.13 1.77 2.31
N LEU A 17 -2.96 1.21 2.63
CA LEU A 17 -2.84 -0.20 2.99
C LEU A 17 -3.57 -0.51 4.30
N ASP A 18 -3.49 0.37 5.30
CA ASP A 18 -4.20 0.23 6.57
C ASP A 18 -5.72 0.28 6.34
N TRP A 19 -6.21 1.23 5.55
CA TRP A 19 -7.61 1.32 5.15
C TRP A 19 -8.07 0.08 4.38
N TYR A 20 -7.31 -0.38 3.39
CA TYR A 20 -7.67 -1.54 2.58
C TYR A 20 -7.69 -2.84 3.40
N MET A 21 -6.74 -3.02 4.32
CA MET A 21 -6.66 -4.24 5.15
C MET A 21 -7.66 -4.25 6.32
N CYS A 22 -8.13 -3.08 6.75
CA CYS A 22 -9.09 -2.95 7.85
C CYS A 22 -10.53 -2.70 7.40
N SER A 23 -10.75 -2.33 6.13
CA SER A 23 -12.11 -2.18 5.60
C SER A 23 -12.64 -3.53 5.16
N ASP A 24 -13.82 -3.88 5.66
CA ASP A 24 -14.57 -5.02 5.14
C ASP A 24 -14.94 -4.79 3.67
N PRO A 25 -15.00 -5.86 2.85
CA PRO A 25 -15.44 -5.77 1.47
C PRO A 25 -16.90 -5.30 1.42
N TRP A 26 -17.11 -4.03 1.04
CA TRP A 26 -18.45 -3.48 0.90
C TRP A 26 -19.17 -4.15 -0.28
N PRO A 27 -20.43 -4.58 -0.12
CA PRO A 27 -21.18 -5.15 -1.24
C PRO A 27 -21.36 -4.09 -2.34
N GLY A 28 -20.91 -4.42 -3.55
CA GLY A 28 -20.95 -3.52 -4.72
C GLY A 28 -19.71 -2.66 -4.94
N GLY A 29 -18.66 -2.79 -4.11
CA GLY A 29 -17.37 -2.16 -4.35
C GLY A 29 -16.54 -2.89 -5.40
N ASP A 30 -15.79 -2.15 -6.22
CA ASP A 30 -14.84 -2.72 -7.19
C ASP A 30 -13.51 -3.06 -6.50
N GLN A 31 -13.56 -4.09 -5.65
CA GLN A 31 -12.42 -4.50 -4.83
C GLN A 31 -11.26 -5.00 -5.69
N ASP A 32 -11.55 -5.61 -6.82
CA ASP A 32 -10.54 -6.11 -7.76
C ASP A 32 -9.74 -4.96 -8.38
N ALA A 33 -10.41 -3.89 -8.85
CA ALA A 33 -9.73 -2.72 -9.38
C ALA A 33 -8.87 -2.03 -8.30
N ILE A 34 -9.38 -1.91 -7.08
CA ILE A 34 -8.64 -1.32 -5.96
C ILE A 34 -7.40 -2.17 -5.62
N THR A 35 -7.56 -3.49 -5.58
CA THR A 35 -6.46 -4.43 -5.30
C THR A 35 -5.39 -4.35 -6.38
N ALA A 36 -5.78 -4.38 -7.66
CA ALA A 36 -4.86 -4.29 -8.79
C ALA A 36 -4.11 -2.95 -8.81
N TRP A 37 -4.80 -1.86 -8.48
CA TRP A 37 -4.18 -0.55 -8.37
C TRP A 37 -3.16 -0.49 -7.22
N LEU A 38 -3.52 -0.99 -6.03
CA LEU A 38 -2.61 -1.06 -4.87
C LEU A 38 -1.39 -1.95 -5.13
N ASP A 39 -1.57 -3.10 -5.76
CA ASP A 39 -0.48 -4.01 -6.14
C ASP A 39 0.53 -3.31 -7.07
N LYS A 40 0.03 -2.63 -8.10
CA LYS A 40 0.88 -1.85 -9.03
C LYS A 40 1.65 -0.76 -8.30
N VAL A 41 1.02 -0.02 -7.38
CA VAL A 41 1.68 1.01 -6.58
C VAL A 41 2.74 0.40 -5.65
N CYS A 42 2.47 -0.76 -5.05
CA CYS A 42 3.44 -1.47 -4.20
C CYS A 42 4.66 -1.93 -5.01
N LYS A 43 4.45 -2.54 -6.17
CA LYS A 43 5.51 -2.97 -7.10
C LYS A 43 6.37 -1.81 -7.58
N MET A 44 5.76 -0.68 -7.92
CA MET A 44 6.50 0.55 -8.28
C MET A 44 7.42 1.07 -7.17
N ARG A 45 7.11 0.75 -5.90
CA ARG A 45 7.94 1.12 -4.74
C ARG A 45 8.92 0.03 -4.30
N GLY A 46 9.03 -1.05 -5.06
CA GLY A 46 9.96 -2.15 -4.81
C GLY A 46 9.46 -3.23 -3.86
N TYR A 47 8.16 -3.24 -3.54
CA TYR A 47 7.55 -4.34 -2.79
C TYR A 47 7.09 -5.45 -3.75
N LYS A 48 7.19 -6.71 -3.31
CA LYS A 48 6.75 -7.89 -4.07
C LYS A 48 5.23 -7.90 -4.27
N ASP A 49 4.51 -7.58 -3.20
CA ASP A 49 3.06 -7.60 -3.14
C ASP A 49 2.55 -6.66 -2.02
N LEU A 50 1.24 -6.43 -2.04
CA LEU A 50 0.52 -5.60 -1.07
C LEU A 50 0.57 -6.11 0.38
N ILE A 51 0.70 -7.43 0.59
CA ILE A 51 0.82 -8.03 1.93
C ILE A 51 2.20 -7.72 2.51
N GLU A 52 3.26 -7.91 1.72
CA GLU A 52 4.63 -7.57 2.12
C GLU A 52 4.75 -6.08 2.48
N ALA A 53 4.20 -5.21 1.62
CA ALA A 53 4.20 -3.76 1.85
C ALA A 53 3.52 -3.41 3.19
N TYR A 54 2.36 -4.01 3.48
CA TYR A 54 1.65 -3.80 4.75
C TYR A 54 2.47 -4.25 5.97
N HIS A 55 3.02 -5.46 5.96
CA HIS A 55 3.83 -5.97 7.07
C HIS A 55 5.13 -5.17 7.29
N PHE A 56 5.72 -4.63 6.23
CA PHE A 56 6.85 -3.72 6.35
C PHE A 56 6.47 -2.47 7.18
N TYR A 57 5.34 -1.84 6.90
CA TYR A 57 4.89 -0.67 7.66
C TYR A 57 4.48 -1.01 9.10
N GLN A 58 3.88 -2.18 9.34
CA GLN A 58 3.53 -2.62 10.68
C GLN A 58 4.77 -2.91 11.54
N ARG A 59 5.79 -3.56 10.99
CA ARG A 59 7.08 -3.77 11.69
C ARG A 59 7.72 -2.44 12.07
N ARG A 60 7.81 -1.49 11.13
CA ARG A 60 8.35 -0.15 11.41
C ARG A 60 7.56 0.61 12.49
N LYS A 61 6.25 0.40 12.58
CA LYS A 61 5.40 1.02 13.62
C LYS A 61 5.72 0.44 15.01
N LEU A 62 6.00 -0.86 15.10
CA LEU A 62 6.37 -1.52 16.36
C LEU A 62 7.77 -1.11 16.84
N GLU A 63 8.74 -0.99 15.93
CA GLU A 63 10.11 -0.57 16.26
C GLU A 63 10.16 0.84 16.85
N LYS A 64 9.32 1.78 16.36
CA LYS A 64 9.23 3.15 16.88
C LYS A 64 8.56 3.28 18.25
N ARG A 65 7.92 2.22 18.74
CA ARG A 65 7.20 2.20 20.04
C ARG A 65 8.03 1.58 21.17
N LYS A 66 9.22 1.05 20.86
CA LYS A 66 10.22 0.59 21.82
C LYS A 66 11.22 1.71 22.07
#